data_AF-A0A7V3UL02-F1
#
_entry.id   AF-A0A7V3UL02-F1
#
_cell.length_a   1.000
_cell.length_b   1.000
_cell.length_c   1.000
_cell.angle_alpha   90.00
_cell.angle_beta   90.00
_cell.angle_gamma   90.00
#
_symmetry.space_group_name_H-M   'P 1'
#
loop_
_entity.id
_entity.type
_entity.pdbx_description
1 polymer ?
#
loop_
_entity_poly.entity_id
_entity_poly.type
_entity_poly.pdbx_seq_one_letter_code
_entity_poly.pdbx_strand_id
1 'polypeptide(L)'
;MRDSKWKQAIVTLTVAFAIAVGVNWAILWLFGQKSGYRAEHSLVGIILLMAYASVFMDKKGGSPGPIRFFLIALVPCYLGTVFPDLDITLFGIGGHRNPLFHSSLSYFLWFVLGRGRGLLLRTGVIGYGVGLASHLEWDALDHADVRWLPGGLMDRLWLVSHGLFCFIPPNSRRKNSTARFSAQ
;
A
#
# COMPACT_ATOMS: atom_id res chain seq x y z
N MET A 1 4.40 3.98 34.80
CA MET A 1 3.27 3.68 33.87
C MET A 1 3.54 3.98 32.39
N ARG A 2 4.47 4.87 32.02
CA ARG A 2 4.77 5.20 30.60
C ARG A 2 5.62 4.12 29.91
N ASP A 3 6.49 3.43 30.64
CA ASP A 3 7.43 2.43 30.10
C ASP A 3 6.78 1.12 29.63
N SER A 4 5.67 0.71 30.24
CA SER A 4 4.99 -0.54 29.85
C SER A 4 4.31 -0.44 28.48
N LYS A 5 3.82 0.75 28.11
CA LYS A 5 3.15 0.99 26.83
C LYS A 5 4.11 0.93 25.64
N TRP A 6 5.32 1.47 25.81
CA TRP A 6 6.35 1.42 24.76
C TRP A 6 6.86 0.00 24.53
N LYS A 7 7.10 -0.76 25.60
CA LYS A 7 7.49 -2.18 25.49
C LYS A 7 6.42 -3.00 24.77
N GLN A 8 5.14 -2.82 25.12
CA GLN A 8 4.03 -3.50 24.43
C GLN A 8 3.92 -3.11 22.95
N ALA A 9 4.10 -1.83 22.62
CA ALA A 9 4.08 -1.35 21.25
C ALA A 9 5.21 -1.97 20.42
N ILE A 10 6.44 -1.98 20.95
CA ILE A 10 7.60 -2.61 20.30
C ILE A 10 7.33 -4.09 20.08
N VAL A 11 6.94 -4.84 21.11
CA VAL A 11 6.63 -6.28 20.98
C VAL A 11 5.56 -6.53 19.93
N THR A 12 4.48 -5.75 19.94
CA THR A 12 3.39 -5.88 18.96
C THR A 12 3.88 -5.63 17.53
N LEU A 13 4.68 -4.57 17.33
CA LEU A 13 5.25 -4.26 16.02
C LEU A 13 6.23 -5.34 15.57
N THR A 14 7.07 -5.86 16.46
CA THR A 14 8.01 -6.95 16.15
C THR A 14 7.27 -8.22 15.75
N VAL A 15 6.21 -8.60 16.49
CA VAL A 15 5.39 -9.78 16.16
C VAL A 15 4.66 -9.58 14.83
N ALA A 16 4.04 -8.41 14.61
CA ALA A 16 3.35 -8.09 13.36
C ALA A 16 4.32 -8.11 12.16
N PHE A 17 5.53 -7.58 12.33
CA PHE A 17 6.59 -7.61 11.33
C PHE A 17 7.03 -9.04 11.04
N ALA A 18 7.30 -9.86 12.06
CA ALA A 18 7.68 -11.25 11.90
C ALA A 18 6.61 -12.06 11.17
N ILE A 19 5.34 -11.86 11.50
CA ILE A 19 4.21 -12.46 10.79
C ILE A 19 4.19 -12.00 9.32
N ALA A 20 4.32 -10.69 9.07
CA ALA A 20 4.28 -10.16 7.73
C ALA A 20 5.44 -10.65 6.86
N VAL A 21 6.66 -10.78 7.42
CA VAL A 21 7.81 -11.41 6.77
C VAL A 21 7.53 -12.89 6.50
N GLY A 22 7.04 -13.65 7.49
CA GLY A 22 6.71 -15.06 7.31
C GLY A 22 5.65 -15.28 6.21
N VAL A 23 4.61 -14.43 6.19
CA VAL A 23 3.58 -14.42 5.14
C VAL A 23 4.19 -14.08 3.79
N ASN A 24 5.05 -13.06 3.71
CA ASN A 24 5.74 -12.69 2.47
C ASN A 24 6.52 -13.87 1.89
N TRP A 25 7.34 -14.52 2.72
CA TRP A 25 8.11 -15.71 2.33
C TRP A 25 7.21 -16.87 1.88
N ALA A 26 6.12 -17.13 2.62
CA ALA A 26 5.18 -18.18 2.25
C ALA A 26 4.51 -17.90 0.90
N ILE A 27 4.11 -16.65 0.63
CA ILE A 27 3.50 -16.27 -0.65
C ILE A 27 4.53 -16.40 -1.79
N LEU A 28 5.74 -15.86 -1.62
CA LEU A 28 6.81 -16.01 -2.61
C LEU A 28 7.08 -17.47 -2.95
N TRP A 29 7.11 -18.34 -1.93
CA TRP A 29 7.26 -19.78 -2.11
C TRP A 29 6.07 -20.41 -2.87
N LEU A 30 4.83 -20.10 -2.47
CA LEU A 30 3.61 -20.62 -3.11
C LEU A 30 3.50 -20.26 -4.59
N PHE A 31 3.95 -19.06 -4.96
CA PHE A 31 3.90 -18.58 -6.35
C PHE A 31 5.20 -18.88 -7.13
N GLY A 32 6.13 -19.64 -6.55
CA GLY A 32 7.42 -19.95 -7.18
C GLY A 32 8.28 -18.71 -7.47
N GLN A 33 7.98 -17.58 -6.83
CA GLN A 33 8.68 -16.31 -7.01
C GLN A 33 9.95 -16.31 -6.16
N LYS A 34 11.04 -16.82 -6.73
CA LYS A 34 12.36 -16.91 -6.07
C LYS A 34 13.21 -15.63 -6.18
N SER A 35 12.63 -14.54 -6.70
CA SER A 35 13.35 -13.29 -6.92
C SER A 35 13.48 -12.52 -5.60
N GLY A 36 14.72 -12.33 -5.13
CA GLY A 36 15.01 -11.46 -3.97
C GLY A 36 14.49 -10.04 -4.16
N TYR A 37 14.52 -9.55 -5.41
CA TYR A 37 13.98 -8.25 -5.79
C TYR A 37 12.50 -8.11 -5.41
N ARG A 38 11.66 -9.09 -5.76
CA ARG A 38 10.22 -9.05 -5.41
C ARG A 38 9.99 -9.07 -3.90
N ALA A 39 10.84 -9.79 -3.16
CA ALA A 39 10.78 -9.85 -1.71
C ALA A 39 11.11 -8.50 -1.05
N GLU A 40 12.03 -7.73 -1.64
CA GLU A 40 12.38 -6.39 -1.18
C GLU A 40 11.21 -5.42 -1.35
N HIS A 41 10.54 -5.43 -2.51
CA HIS A 41 9.39 -4.55 -2.78
C HIS A 41 8.24 -4.80 -1.80
N SER A 42 7.91 -6.07 -1.57
CA SER A 42 6.87 -6.43 -0.62
C SER A 42 7.26 -6.13 0.82
N LEU A 43 8.54 -6.27 1.19
CA LEU A 43 9.02 -5.88 2.52
C LEU A 43 8.92 -4.38 2.75
N VAL A 44 9.31 -3.56 1.77
CA VAL A 44 9.17 -2.10 1.84
C VAL A 44 7.69 -1.71 1.98
N GLY A 45 6.80 -2.36 1.20
CA GLY A 45 5.35 -2.16 1.32
C GLY A 45 4.79 -2.50 2.70
N ILE A 46 5.25 -3.60 3.30
CA ILE A 46 4.87 -3.98 4.67
C ILE A 46 5.31 -2.92 5.68
N ILE A 47 6.57 -2.48 5.62
CA ILE A 47 7.13 -1.45 6.51
C ILE A 47 6.34 -0.15 6.37
N LEU A 48 6.05 0.26 5.13
CA LEU A 48 5.30 1.47 4.84
C LEU A 48 3.85 1.37 5.33
N LEU A 49 3.22 0.20 5.23
CA LEU A 49 1.88 -0.04 5.77
C LEU A 49 1.86 0.00 7.29
N MET A 50 2.88 -0.54 7.96
CA MET A 50 3.04 -0.41 9.41
C MET A 50 3.18 1.05 9.82
N ALA A 51 4.04 1.80 9.13
CA ALA A 51 4.22 3.24 9.36
C ALA A 51 2.90 3.99 9.18
N TYR A 52 2.19 3.74 8.08
CA TYR A 52 0.88 4.33 7.79
C TYR A 52 -0.13 4.03 8.90
N ALA A 53 -0.27 2.76 9.30
CA ALA A 53 -1.18 2.36 10.37
C ALA A 53 -0.81 3.03 11.70
N SER A 54 0.47 3.20 12.00
CA SER A 54 0.95 3.80 13.24
C SER A 54 0.70 5.30 13.36
N VAL A 55 0.73 6.01 12.23
CA VAL A 55 0.60 7.47 12.13
C VAL A 55 -0.86 7.89 11.96
N PHE A 56 -1.60 7.21 11.08
CA PHE A 56 -2.91 7.68 10.62
C PHE A 56 -4.09 6.96 11.27
N MET A 57 -3.91 5.79 11.90
CA MET A 57 -5.00 5.11 12.60
C MET A 57 -5.12 5.60 14.04
N ASP A 58 -6.26 6.19 14.35
CA ASP A 58 -6.53 6.83 15.64
C ASP A 58 -6.45 5.80 16.79
N LYS A 59 -5.63 6.08 17.80
CA LYS A 59 -5.41 5.18 18.96
C LYS A 59 -6.46 5.37 20.06
N LYS A 60 -7.55 6.10 19.78
CA LYS A 60 -8.56 6.42 20.79
C LYS A 60 -9.31 5.18 21.24
N GLY A 61 -9.03 4.78 22.48
CA GLY A 61 -9.86 3.88 23.28
C GLY A 61 -9.67 2.39 23.00
N GLY A 62 -8.53 1.81 23.40
CA GLY A 62 -8.33 0.35 23.62
C GLY A 62 -8.64 -0.60 22.45
N SER A 63 -9.11 -0.07 21.33
CA SER A 63 -9.60 -0.79 20.17
C SER A 63 -8.42 -1.28 19.36
N PRO A 64 -8.46 -2.53 18.84
CA PRO A 64 -7.43 -3.06 17.95
C PRO A 64 -7.39 -2.36 16.57
N GLY A 65 -7.86 -1.12 16.45
CA GLY A 65 -8.03 -0.37 15.20
C GLY A 65 -6.83 -0.41 14.26
N PRO A 66 -5.61 -0.04 14.71
CA PRO A 66 -4.42 -0.08 13.86
C PRO A 66 -4.02 -1.50 13.44
N ILE A 67 -4.13 -2.47 14.36
CA ILE A 67 -3.78 -3.88 14.09
C ILE A 67 -4.79 -4.49 13.11
N ARG A 68 -6.09 -4.28 13.35
CA ARG A 68 -7.16 -4.74 12.47
C ARG A 68 -7.05 -4.10 11.09
N PHE A 69 -6.76 -2.80 11.03
CA PHE A 69 -6.47 -2.11 9.77
C PHE A 69 -5.29 -2.77 9.05
N PHE A 70 -4.16 -2.95 9.74
CA PHE A 70 -2.96 -3.56 9.18
C PHE A 70 -3.23 -4.96 8.62
N LEU A 71 -3.87 -5.84 9.40
CA LEU A 71 -4.19 -7.21 8.98
C LEU A 71 -5.11 -7.25 7.75
N ILE A 72 -6.12 -6.38 7.70
CA ILE A 72 -7.02 -6.29 6.54
C ILE A 72 -6.30 -5.71 5.32
N ALA A 73 -5.43 -4.71 5.51
CA ALA A 73 -4.72 -4.02 4.45
C ALA A 73 -3.51 -4.81 3.91
N LEU A 74 -3.01 -5.81 4.65
CA LEU A 74 -1.82 -6.58 4.29
C LEU A 74 -1.95 -7.29 2.94
N VAL A 75 -3.06 -8.00 2.71
CA VAL A 75 -3.27 -8.72 1.45
C VAL A 75 -3.39 -7.74 0.26
N PRO A 76 -4.22 -6.69 0.30
CA PRO A 76 -4.24 -5.66 -0.73
C PRO A 76 -2.89 -4.98 -0.95
N CYS A 77 -2.11 -4.74 0.11
CA CYS A 77 -0.76 -4.19 0.00
C CYS A 77 0.16 -5.11 -0.81
N TYR A 78 0.15 -6.41 -0.51
CA TYR A 78 0.90 -7.39 -1.29
C TYR A 78 0.47 -7.40 -2.78
N LEU A 79 -0.83 -7.30 -3.06
CA LEU A 79 -1.32 -7.18 -4.43
C LEU A 79 -0.80 -5.91 -5.11
N GLY A 80 -0.77 -4.78 -4.40
CA GLY A 80 -0.18 -3.54 -4.89
C GLY A 80 1.30 -3.67 -5.23
N THR A 81 2.06 -4.41 -4.43
CA THR A 81 3.51 -4.61 -4.65
C THR A 81 3.82 -5.53 -5.83
N VAL A 82 2.91 -6.41 -6.23
CA VAL A 82 3.13 -7.37 -7.33
C VAL A 82 2.44 -6.90 -8.62
N PHE A 83 1.45 -6.01 -8.53
CA PHE A 83 0.68 -5.57 -9.69
C PHE A 83 1.52 -4.99 -10.84
N PRO A 84 2.55 -4.15 -10.62
CA PRO A 84 3.35 -3.62 -11.72
C PRO A 84 3.99 -4.71 -12.58
N ASP A 85 4.46 -5.81 -11.96
CA ASP A 85 5.06 -6.96 -12.65
C ASP A 85 4.07 -7.78 -13.49
N LEU A 86 2.77 -7.51 -13.41
CA LEU A 86 1.77 -8.18 -14.26
C LEU A 86 2.01 -7.87 -15.74
N ASP A 87 2.70 -6.77 -16.05
CA ASP A 87 3.14 -6.45 -17.40
C ASP A 87 4.05 -7.51 -18.03
N ILE A 88 4.92 -8.16 -17.25
CA ILE A 88 5.76 -9.27 -17.73
C ILE A 88 4.88 -10.42 -18.20
N THR A 89 3.83 -10.74 -17.44
CA THR A 89 2.92 -11.84 -17.78
C THR A 89 2.11 -11.52 -19.04
N LEU A 90 1.69 -10.25 -19.20
CA LEU A 90 0.79 -9.85 -20.29
C LEU A 90 1.51 -9.47 -21.59
N PHE A 91 2.69 -8.88 -21.49
CA PHE A 91 3.45 -8.33 -22.62
C PHE A 91 4.85 -8.93 -22.76
N GLY A 92 5.21 -9.89 -21.91
CA GLY A 92 6.55 -10.46 -21.85
C GLY A 92 7.57 -9.51 -21.20
N ILE A 93 8.80 -10.00 -21.06
CA ILE A 93 9.91 -9.19 -20.51
C ILE A 93 10.17 -7.91 -21.34
N GLY A 94 9.81 -7.92 -22.62
CA GLY A 94 9.89 -6.78 -23.54
C GLY A 94 8.85 -5.67 -23.27
N GLY A 95 7.84 -5.93 -22.45
CA GLY A 95 6.86 -4.92 -22.03
C GLY A 95 7.01 -4.48 -20.56
N HIS A 96 8.00 -5.02 -19.84
CA HIS A 96 8.19 -4.75 -18.42
C HIS A 96 8.54 -3.29 -18.13
N ARG A 97 8.04 -2.72 -17.03
CA ARG A 97 8.26 -1.31 -16.63
C ARG A 97 7.63 -0.32 -17.58
N ASN A 98 6.44 -0.62 -18.09
CA ASN A 98 5.72 0.33 -18.92
C ASN A 98 4.85 1.29 -18.08
N PRO A 99 4.53 2.49 -18.58
CA PRO A 99 3.78 3.52 -17.85
C PRO A 99 2.35 3.11 -17.48
N LEU A 100 1.75 2.10 -18.13
CA LEU A 100 0.41 1.63 -17.80
C LEU A 100 0.38 0.87 -16.48
N PHE A 101 1.40 0.04 -16.23
CA PHE A 101 1.52 -0.79 -15.03
C PHE A 101 2.36 -0.13 -13.93
N HIS A 102 3.37 0.67 -14.32
CA HIS A 102 4.23 1.42 -13.42
C HIS A 102 3.70 2.85 -13.25
N SER A 103 2.43 2.96 -12.87
CA SER A 103 1.78 4.22 -12.56
C SER A 103 0.65 4.03 -11.55
N SER A 104 0.12 5.14 -11.04
CA SER A 104 -1.01 5.16 -10.11
C SER A 104 -2.37 4.88 -10.77
N LEU A 105 -2.41 4.46 -12.05
CA LEU A 105 -3.66 4.29 -12.78
C LEU A 105 -4.54 3.20 -12.17
N SER A 106 -3.96 2.04 -11.85
CA SER A 106 -4.67 0.95 -11.20
C SER A 106 -5.18 1.36 -9.82
N TYR A 107 -4.40 2.14 -9.08
CA TYR A 107 -4.84 2.73 -7.82
C TYR A 107 -6.07 3.63 -8.02
N PHE A 108 -6.05 4.52 -9.01
CA PHE A 108 -7.18 5.41 -9.27
C PHE A 108 -8.44 4.64 -9.67
N LEU A 109 -8.32 3.53 -10.39
CA LEU A 109 -9.44 2.63 -10.68
C LEU A 109 -10.04 2.09 -9.37
N TRP A 110 -9.21 1.54 -8.49
CA TRP A 110 -9.64 1.05 -7.17
C TRP A 110 -10.23 2.16 -6.30
N PHE A 111 -9.63 3.34 -6.33
CA PHE A 111 -10.09 4.53 -5.61
C PHE A 111 -11.50 4.93 -6.05
N VAL A 112 -11.77 4.98 -7.35
CA VAL A 112 -13.11 5.28 -7.90
C VAL A 112 -14.10 4.20 -7.52
N LEU A 113 -13.74 2.92 -7.67
CA LEU A 113 -14.61 1.78 -7.32
C LEU A 113 -14.92 1.72 -5.81
N GLY A 114 -13.96 2.15 -4.99
CA GLY A 114 -14.06 2.20 -3.53
C GLY A 114 -14.82 3.40 -2.97
N ARG A 115 -15.12 4.43 -3.78
CA ARG A 115 -15.83 5.63 -3.32
C ARG A 115 -17.22 5.29 -2.78
N GLY A 116 -17.52 5.80 -1.58
CA GLY A 116 -18.82 5.61 -0.94
C GLY A 116 -19.08 4.19 -0.41
N ARG A 117 -18.09 3.30 -0.46
CA ARG A 117 -18.21 1.91 0.00
C ARG A 117 -17.80 1.77 1.46
N GLY A 118 -18.06 0.60 2.03
CA GLY A 118 -17.83 0.26 3.44
C GLY A 118 -16.35 0.24 3.84
N LEU A 119 -16.11 0.14 5.16
CA LEU A 119 -14.77 0.20 5.77
C LEU A 119 -13.79 -0.79 5.12
N LEU A 120 -14.22 -2.04 4.89
CA LEU A 120 -13.37 -3.09 4.32
C LEU A 120 -12.76 -2.68 2.98
N LEU A 121 -13.58 -2.19 2.05
CA LEU A 121 -13.10 -1.80 0.72
C LEU A 121 -12.21 -0.55 0.79
N ARG A 122 -12.51 0.41 1.67
CA ARG A 122 -11.63 1.57 1.89
C ARG A 122 -10.27 1.16 2.42
N THR A 123 -10.24 0.27 3.41
CA THR A 123 -8.99 -0.31 3.91
C THR A 123 -8.24 -1.05 2.80
N GLY A 124 -8.96 -1.77 1.95
CA GLY A 124 -8.39 -2.43 0.78
C GLY A 124 -7.75 -1.48 -0.22
N VAL A 125 -8.43 -0.39 -0.58
CA VAL A 125 -7.90 0.66 -1.48
C VAL A 125 -6.64 1.29 -0.88
N ILE A 126 -6.64 1.61 0.41
CA ILE A 126 -5.47 2.20 1.08
C ILE A 126 -4.32 1.19 1.10
N GLY A 127 -4.57 -0.06 1.48
CA GLY A 127 -3.56 -1.12 1.48
C GLY A 127 -2.93 -1.29 0.10
N TYR A 128 -3.75 -1.43 -0.94
CA TYR A 128 -3.31 -1.52 -2.32
C TYR A 128 -2.47 -0.31 -2.75
N GLY A 129 -2.92 0.91 -2.43
CA GLY A 129 -2.17 2.13 -2.72
C GLY A 129 -0.81 2.18 -2.04
N VAL A 130 -0.73 1.80 -0.77
CA VAL A 130 0.55 1.71 -0.03
C VAL A 130 1.50 0.71 -0.70
N GLY A 131 1.00 -0.45 -1.08
CA GLY A 131 1.79 -1.47 -1.76
C GLY A 131 2.29 -1.02 -3.13
N LEU A 132 1.40 -0.44 -3.94
CA LEU A 132 1.78 0.09 -5.25
C LEU A 132 2.79 1.23 -5.13
N ALA A 133 2.57 2.17 -4.20
CA ALA A 133 3.52 3.23 -3.92
C ALA A 133 4.89 2.67 -3.57
N SER A 134 4.96 1.69 -2.66
CA SER A 134 6.25 1.10 -2.27
C SER A 134 7.00 0.47 -3.44
N HIS A 135 6.30 -0.14 -4.41
CA HIS A 135 6.93 -0.69 -5.60
C HIS A 135 7.52 0.42 -6.48
N LEU A 136 6.73 1.45 -6.79
CA LEU A 136 7.17 2.55 -7.65
C LEU A 136 8.31 3.35 -7.03
N GLU A 137 8.24 3.64 -5.73
CA GLU A 137 9.28 4.38 -5.02
C GLU A 137 10.57 3.56 -4.92
N TRP A 138 10.48 2.24 -4.73
CA TRP A 138 11.66 1.38 -4.71
C TRP A 138 12.33 1.30 -6.09
N ASP A 139 11.53 1.15 -7.15
CA ASP A 139 12.02 1.22 -8.54
C ASP A 139 12.69 2.58 -8.83
N ALA A 140 12.15 3.69 -8.30
CA ALA A 140 12.76 5.01 -8.44
C ALA A 140 14.14 5.09 -7.75
N LEU A 141 14.28 4.45 -6.59
CA LEU A 141 15.54 4.35 -5.85
C LEU A 141 16.55 3.42 -6.55
N ASP A 142 16.09 2.33 -7.16
CA ASP A 142 16.92 1.39 -7.92
C ASP A 142 17.21 1.88 -9.35
N HIS A 143 16.79 3.10 -9.70
CA HIS A 143 17.04 3.70 -11.00
C HIS A 143 16.43 2.87 -12.15
N ALA A 144 15.26 2.30 -11.92
CA ALA A 144 14.53 1.53 -12.91
C ALA A 144 14.16 2.38 -14.14
N ASP A 145 14.48 1.86 -15.32
CA ASP A 145 14.08 2.48 -16.58
C ASP A 145 12.59 2.19 -16.88
N VAL A 146 11.80 3.25 -17.00
CA VAL A 146 10.40 3.17 -17.40
C VAL A 146 10.34 3.24 -18.92
N ARG A 147 9.89 2.15 -19.55
CA ARG A 147 9.79 2.06 -21.01
C ARG A 147 8.90 3.17 -21.56
N TRP A 148 9.26 3.63 -22.75
CA TRP A 148 8.57 4.69 -23.50
C TRP A 148 8.73 6.09 -22.90
N LEU A 149 9.50 6.24 -21.82
CA LEU A 149 9.97 7.53 -21.34
C LEU A 149 11.42 7.80 -21.83
N PRO A 150 11.88 9.06 -21.76
CA PRO A 150 13.24 9.43 -22.16
C PRO A 150 14.37 8.85 -21.29
N GLY A 151 14.07 8.20 -20.16
CA GLY A 151 15.07 7.64 -19.26
C GLY A 151 15.49 8.58 -18.12
N GLY A 152 16.28 8.06 -17.19
CA GLY A 152 17.05 8.83 -16.22
C GLY A 152 16.17 9.60 -15.23
N LEU A 153 16.25 10.94 -15.24
CA LEU A 153 15.48 11.78 -14.31
C LEU A 153 13.97 11.71 -14.57
N MET A 154 13.55 11.57 -15.85
CA MET A 154 12.13 11.54 -16.19
C MET A 154 11.44 10.32 -15.61
N ASP A 155 12.12 9.18 -15.61
CA ASP A 155 11.61 7.92 -15.07
C ASP A 155 11.44 8.01 -13.55
N ARG A 156 12.40 8.62 -12.85
CA ARG A 156 12.29 8.85 -11.41
C ARG A 156 11.16 9.80 -11.07
N LEU A 157 11.04 10.92 -11.79
CA LEU A 157 9.95 11.87 -11.56
C LEU A 157 8.60 11.22 -11.83
N TRP A 158 8.50 10.38 -12.86
CA TRP A 158 7.30 9.60 -13.16
C TRP A 158 6.94 8.67 -12.00
N LEU A 159 7.88 7.80 -11.60
CA LEU A 159 7.68 6.80 -10.56
C LEU A 159 7.33 7.44 -9.20
N VAL A 160 8.09 8.45 -8.76
CA VAL A 160 7.85 9.16 -7.50
C VAL A 160 6.50 9.88 -7.54
N SER A 161 6.17 10.59 -8.63
CA SER A 161 4.89 11.30 -8.71
C SER A 161 3.70 10.34 -8.64
N HIS A 162 3.80 9.20 -9.33
CA HIS A 162 2.76 8.16 -9.27
C HIS A 162 2.72 7.43 -7.93
N GLY A 163 3.86 7.19 -7.29
CA GLY A 163 3.92 6.67 -5.92
C GLY A 163 3.19 7.60 -4.94
N LEU A 164 3.48 8.90 -5.01
CA LEU A 164 2.81 9.93 -4.19
C LEU A 164 1.29 9.98 -4.42
N PHE A 165 0.82 9.85 -5.67
CA PHE A 165 -0.61 9.84 -5.97
C PHE A 165 -1.36 8.66 -5.33
N CYS A 166 -0.69 7.54 -5.04
CA CYS A 166 -1.30 6.39 -4.39
C CYS A 166 -1.67 6.63 -2.92
N PHE A 167 -1.21 7.73 -2.31
CA PHE A 167 -1.56 8.11 -0.93
C PHE A 167 -2.80 9.01 -0.81
N ILE A 168 -3.43 9.41 -1.92
CA ILE A 168 -4.62 10.28 -1.88
C ILE A 168 -5.79 9.52 -1.22
N PRO A 169 -6.21 9.86 0.02
CA PRO A 169 -7.15 9.02 0.74
C PRO A 169 -8.54 8.98 0.06
N PRO A 170 -9.21 7.82 -0.01
CA PRO A 170 -10.58 7.74 -0.51
C PRO A 170 -11.49 8.54 0.42
N ASN A 171 -11.95 9.71 -0.06
CA ASN A 171 -12.75 10.65 0.72
C ASN A 171 -13.88 9.94 1.47
N SER A 172 -13.85 10.03 2.80
CA SER A 172 -15.03 9.75 3.60
C SER A 172 -16.00 10.89 3.34
N ARG A 173 -17.17 10.61 2.74
CA ARG A 173 -18.26 11.59 2.74
C ARG A 173 -18.36 12.16 4.16
N ARG A 174 -18.13 13.47 4.32
CA ARG A 174 -18.53 14.19 5.53
C ARG A 174 -19.98 13.78 5.76
N LYS A 175 -20.27 13.17 6.91
CA LYS A 175 -21.64 13.18 7.41
C LYS A 175 -21.94 14.67 7.59
N ASN A 176 -22.63 15.27 6.63
CA ASN A 176 -23.31 16.52 6.87
C ASN A 176 -24.29 16.21 7.99
N SER A 177 -23.90 16.57 9.21
CA SER A 177 -24.78 16.66 10.35
C SER A 177 -25.76 17.81 10.08
N THR A 178 -26.73 17.59 9.19
CA THR A 178 -28.00 18.31 9.23
C THR A 178 -28.83 17.73 10.38
N ALA A 179 -28.28 17.85 11.59
CA ALA A 179 -29.04 17.87 12.83
C ALA A 179 -29.32 19.34 13.15
N ARG A 180 -30.10 20.00 12.30
CA ARG A 180 -30.75 21.29 12.57
C ARG A 180 -31.95 21.37 11.64
N PHE A 181 -33.10 20.91 12.11
CA PHE A 181 -34.40 21.59 12.04
C PHE A 181 -35.41 20.74 12.81
N SER A 182 -35.21 20.67 14.12
CA SER A 182 -36.31 20.61 15.07
C SER A 182 -36.56 22.05 15.52
N ALA A 183 -37.41 22.76 14.78
CA ALA A 183 -38.06 24.00 15.21
C ALA A 183 -39.15 24.36 14.18
N GLN A 184 -40.32 23.74 14.35
CA GLN A 184 -41.67 24.33 14.41
C GLN A 184 -42.72 23.27 14.16
#